data_AF-A0A521VGG7-F1
#
_entry.id   AF-A0A521VGG7-F1
#
_cell.length_a   1.000
_cell.length_b   1.000
_cell.length_c   1.000
_cell.angle_alpha   90.00
_cell.angle_beta   90.00
_cell.angle_gamma   90.00
#
_symmetry.space_group_name_H-M   'P 1'
#
loop_
_entity.id
_entity.type
_entity.pdbx_description
1 polymer ?
#
loop_
_entity_poly.entity_id
_entity_poly.type
_entity_poly.pdbx_seq_one_letter_code
_entity_poly.pdbx_strand_id
1 'polypeptide(L)' 'RAVMVTDTAFLRYPHYHSPLDTPEKLRYPDMARVVDGLAMAVRALADVRAK' A
#
# COMPACT_ATOMS: atom_id res chain seq x y z
N ARG A 1 14.85 -10.10 -3.16
CA ARG A 1 13.42 -10.47 -3.28
C ARG A 1 12.62 -9.16 -3.35
N ALA A 2 11.55 -9.12 -4.13
CA ALA A 2 10.68 -7.96 -4.24
C ALA A 2 9.22 -8.41 -4.14
N VAL A 3 8.36 -7.57 -3.57
CA VAL A 3 6.93 -7.81 -3.39
C VAL A 3 6.20 -6.49 -3.67
N MET A 4 5.01 -6.58 -4.26
CA MET A 4 4.09 -5.47 -4.45
C MET A 4 2.77 -5.80 -3.75
N VAL A 5 2.25 -4.83 -3.00
CA VAL A 5 0.94 -4.92 -2.32
C VAL A 5 0.05 -3.85 -2.93
N THR A 6 -1.16 -4.22 -3.34
CA THR A 6 -2.19 -3.32 -3.86
C THR A 6 -3.52 -3.68 -3.21
N ASP A 7 -4.39 -2.69 -3.09
CA ASP A 7 -5.72 -2.77 -2.50
C ASP A 7 -6.76 -3.41 -3.44
N THR A 8 -6.49 -3.44 -4.75
CA THR A 8 -7.38 -4.06 -5.75
C THR A 8 -6.60 -4.83 -6.81
N ALA A 9 -7.29 -5.72 -7.53
CA ALA A 9 -6.68 -6.37 -8.69
C ALA A 9 -6.39 -5.36 -9.82
N PHE A 10 -5.45 -5.71 -10.71
CA PHE A 10 -5.01 -4.87 -11.82
C PHE A 10 -6.18 -4.26 -12.62
N LEU A 11 -6.17 -2.94 -12.74
CA LEU A 11 -7.15 -2.13 -13.50
C LEU A 11 -8.63 -2.31 -13.07
N ARG A 12 -8.91 -2.64 -11.81
CA ARG A 12 -10.30 -2.79 -11.30
C ARG A 12 -10.87 -1.57 -10.61
N TYR A 13 -10.10 -0.49 -10.44
CA TYR A 13 -10.62 0.74 -9.87
C TYR A 13 -11.40 1.55 -10.92
N PRO A 14 -12.72 1.78 -10.74
CA PRO A 14 -13.56 2.38 -11.79
C PRO A 14 -13.19 3.82 -12.15
N HIS A 15 -12.50 4.53 -11.26
CA HIS A 15 -12.14 5.94 -11.46
C HIS A 15 -10.67 6.11 -11.87
N TYR A 16 -9.99 5.01 -12.20
CA TYR A 16 -8.59 5.02 -12.61
C TYR A 16 -8.35 5.99 -13.78
N HIS A 17 -7.34 6.85 -13.64
CA HIS A 17 -6.98 7.88 -14.63
C HIS A 17 -8.15 8.80 -15.03
N SER A 18 -9.03 9.11 -14.10
CA SER A 18 -10.15 10.02 -14.33
C SER A 18 -10.14 11.19 -13.34
N PRO A 19 -10.80 12.32 -13.67
CA PRO A 19 -11.04 13.40 -12.71
C PRO A 19 -11.90 12.99 -11.51
N LEU A 20 -12.58 11.84 -11.60
CA LEU A 20 -13.31 11.26 -10.49
C LEU A 20 -12.39 10.51 -9.53
N ASP A 21 -11.08 10.41 -9.76
CA ASP A 21 -10.16 9.88 -8.76
C ASP A 21 -9.93 10.94 -7.67
N THR A 22 -10.70 10.85 -6.59
CA THR A 22 -10.73 11.89 -5.55
C THR A 22 -10.44 11.30 -4.17
N PRO A 23 -9.90 12.11 -3.23
CA PRO A 23 -9.55 11.64 -1.88
C PRO A 23 -10.69 10.95 -1.13
N GLU A 24 -11.94 11.37 -1.38
CA GLU A 24 -13.13 10.84 -0.71
C GLU A 24 -13.39 9.35 -1.03
N LYS A 25 -12.77 8.81 -2.09
CA LYS A 25 -12.90 7.41 -2.50
C LYS A 25 -11.89 6.49 -1.80
N LEU A 26 -10.92 7.05 -1.09
CA LEU A 26 -9.90 6.29 -0.37
C LEU A 26 -10.46 5.69 0.92
N ARG A 27 -10.08 4.45 1.20
CA ARG A 27 -10.31 3.81 2.51
C ARG A 27 -9.14 4.09 3.45
N TYR A 28 -9.10 5.30 4.01
CA TYR A 28 -8.03 5.74 4.90
C TYR A 28 -7.71 4.80 6.07
N PRO A 29 -8.69 4.18 6.77
CA PRO A 29 -8.38 3.23 7.84
C PRO A 29 -7.59 2.01 7.35
N ASP A 30 -7.88 1.51 6.16
CA ASP A 30 -7.16 0.38 5.57
C ASP A 30 -5.77 0.81 5.08
N MET A 31 -5.66 2.00 4.48
CA MET A 31 -4.38 2.58 4.07
C MET A 31 -3.44 2.80 5.26
N ALA A 32 -3.94 3.26 6.40
CA ALA A 32 -3.16 3.42 7.62
C ALA A 32 -2.53 2.08 8.08
N ARG A 33 -3.32 0.99 8.06
CA ARG A 33 -2.83 -0.36 8.37
C ARG A 33 -1.72 -0.82 7.41
N VAL A 34 -1.85 -0.48 6.12
CA VAL A 34 -0.80 -0.79 5.12
C VAL A 34 0.49 -0.02 5.42
N VAL A 35 0.39 1.26 5.80
CA VAL A 35 1.55 2.08 6.19
C VAL A 35 2.25 1.50 7.42
N ASP A 36 1.49 1.16 8.46
CA ASP A 36 2.04 0.54 9.68
C ASP A 36 2.75 -0.78 9.38
N GLY A 37 2.10 -1.65 8.59
CA GLY A 37 2.66 -2.94 8.17
C GLY A 37 3.92 -2.78 7.32
N LEU A 38 3.96 -1.80 6.41
CA LEU A 38 5.13 -1.51 5.59
C LEU A 38 6.30 -1.02 6.45
N ALA A 39 6.05 -0.14 7.42
CA ALA A 39 7.07 0.32 8.35
C ALA A 39 7.67 -0.84 9.16
N MET A 40 6.83 -1.76 9.65
CA MET A 40 7.28 -2.98 10.33
C MET A 40 8.11 -3.88 9.41
N ALA A 41 7.66 -4.12 8.19
CA ALA A 41 8.35 -4.98 7.23
C ALA A 41 9.73 -4.41 6.85
N VAL A 42 9.82 -3.10 6.62
CA VAL A 42 11.09 -2.42 6.30
C VAL A 42 12.05 -2.50 7.49
N ARG A 43 11.60 -2.23 8.71
CA ARG A 43 12.43 -2.39 9.92
C ARG A 43 12.94 -3.81 10.07
N ALA A 44 12.06 -4.81 9.94
CA ALA A 44 12.45 -6.20 9.99
C ALA A 44 13.52 -6.52 8.96
N LEU A 45 13.34 -6.10 7.69
CA LEU A 45 14.30 -6.30 6.61
C LEU A 45 15.64 -5.60 6.82
N ALA A 46 15.63 -4.41 7.43
CA ALA A 46 16.84 -3.66 7.77
C ALA A 46 17.62 -4.33 8.90
N ASP A 47 16.92 -4.87 9.92
CA ASP A 47 17.53 -5.61 11.03
C ASP A 47 18.17 -6.93 10.57
N VAL A 48 17.69 -7.56 9.50
CA VAL A 48 18.28 -8.82 8.99
C VAL A 48 19.71 -8.64 8.47
N ARG A 49 20.21 -7.41 8.33
CA ARG A 49 21.62 -7.13 7.95
C ARG A 49 22.57 -6.98 9.14
N ALA A 50 22.08 -7.03 10.38
CA ALA A 50 22.91 -7.15 11.57
C ALA A 50 23.24 -8.63 11.85
N LYS A 51 23.93 -9.26 10.91
CA LYS A 51 24.64 -10.53 11.11
C LYS A 51 25.93 -10.50 10.32
#